data_AF-A0A661I900-F1
#
_entry.id   AF-A0A661I900-F1
#
_cell.length_a   1.000
_cell.length_b   1.000
_cell.length_c   1.000
_cell.angle_alpha   90.00
_cell.angle_beta   90.00
_cell.angle_gamma   90.00
#
_symmetry.space_group_name_H-M   'P 1'
#
loop_
_entity.id
_entity.type
_entity.pdbx_description
1 polymer ?
#
loop_
_entity_poly.entity_id
_entity_poly.type
_entity_poly.pdbx_seq_one_letter_code
_entity_poly.pdbx_strand_id
1 'polypeptide(L)'
;KQVNTLNEAGHNIKLQLLDHHGSGEKSAKRYDWYYLDTTRSATKIVYDYFIENYPTFLSLCENNFEILINSINAVDIWIDDSEYFEFGKVCLTMIAKSYEINNTLFSNENRDYRLYLLEKSLDYVSLEDAHIKLDEAIYSLKKQYLQLCSSNDTMENLSSKYLVQLLEDKKDELTVYYQGHKGLLTFTIGGISIPANAFLKANPDYDFFLDVSRRGKAGIRANGKLDVSKVAHNIANGGGHPNASGMAFDDWKDTVLYSDVKEYIENKLETK
;
A
#
# COMPACT_ATOMS: atom_id res chain seq x y z
N LYS A 1 -15.63 -19.02 17.80
CA LYS A 1 -17.01 -19.56 17.68
C LYS A 1 -17.33 -19.92 16.23
N GLN A 2 -17.17 -19.01 15.26
CA GLN A 2 -17.40 -19.35 13.83
C GLN A 2 -16.53 -20.52 13.32
N VAL A 3 -15.22 -20.55 13.64
CA VAL A 3 -14.32 -21.64 13.18
C VAL A 3 -14.77 -23.02 13.66
N ASN A 4 -15.10 -23.17 14.96
CA ASN A 4 -15.56 -24.46 15.50
C ASN A 4 -16.84 -24.92 14.83
N THR A 5 -17.82 -24.01 14.63
CA THR A 5 -19.07 -24.33 13.93
C THR A 5 -18.83 -24.76 12.47
N LEU A 6 -17.87 -24.13 11.77
CA LEU A 6 -17.51 -24.55 10.42
C LEU A 6 -16.81 -25.92 10.40
N ASN A 7 -15.95 -26.20 11.37
CA ASN A 7 -15.32 -27.51 11.50
C ASN A 7 -16.33 -28.61 11.85
N GLU A 8 -17.30 -28.32 12.74
CA GLU A 8 -18.43 -29.20 13.05
C GLU A 8 -19.32 -29.47 11.83
N ALA A 9 -19.41 -28.52 10.90
CA ALA A 9 -20.10 -28.66 9.61
C ALA A 9 -19.29 -29.40 8.53
N GLY A 10 -18.10 -29.92 8.87
CA GLY A 10 -17.28 -30.75 7.98
C GLY A 10 -16.15 -30.00 7.24
N HIS A 11 -15.92 -28.72 7.52
CA HIS A 11 -14.73 -28.03 7.03
C HIS A 11 -13.48 -28.39 7.84
N ASN A 12 -12.29 -28.11 7.30
CA ASN A 12 -11.03 -28.26 8.01
C ASN A 12 -10.27 -26.93 8.06
N ILE A 13 -10.51 -26.16 9.12
CA ILE A 13 -9.99 -24.81 9.31
C ILE A 13 -9.14 -24.77 10.58
N LYS A 14 -7.86 -24.39 10.42
CA LYS A 14 -6.97 -24.02 11.52
C LYS A 14 -6.89 -22.50 11.62
N LEU A 15 -7.12 -21.97 12.81
CA LEU A 15 -6.86 -20.56 13.14
C LEU A 15 -5.61 -20.51 14.01
N GLN A 16 -4.70 -19.59 13.72
CA GLN A 16 -3.53 -19.30 14.53
C GLN A 16 -3.30 -17.79 14.49
N LEU A 17 -3.14 -17.19 15.67
CA LEU A 17 -2.70 -15.82 15.83
C LEU A 17 -1.37 -15.84 16.59
N LEU A 18 -0.39 -15.12 16.06
CA LEU A 18 0.97 -15.00 16.57
C LEU A 18 1.25 -13.52 16.76
N ASP A 19 1.47 -13.08 18.00
CA ASP A 19 1.55 -11.66 18.35
C ASP A 19 2.55 -11.42 19.48
N HIS A 20 2.98 -10.17 19.63
CA HIS A 20 3.92 -9.71 20.65
C HIS A 20 3.39 -8.52 21.49
N HIS A 21 2.22 -8.00 21.19
CA HIS A 21 1.67 -6.85 21.92
C HIS A 21 1.07 -7.29 23.27
N GLY A 22 1.66 -6.82 24.39
CA GLY A 22 1.19 -7.15 25.74
C GLY A 22 -0.28 -6.78 26.02
N SER A 23 -0.87 -5.87 25.23
CA SER A 23 -2.30 -5.55 25.29
C SER A 23 -3.21 -6.75 24.99
N GLY A 24 -2.71 -7.78 24.28
CA GLY A 24 -3.42 -9.00 23.93
C GLY A 24 -3.53 -10.05 25.03
N GLU A 25 -2.88 -9.89 26.19
CA GLU A 25 -2.69 -10.94 27.20
C GLU A 25 -4.01 -11.59 27.66
N LYS A 26 -5.06 -10.80 27.90
CA LYS A 26 -6.38 -11.31 28.31
C LYS A 26 -7.00 -12.22 27.24
N SER A 27 -6.79 -11.88 25.97
CA SER A 27 -7.28 -12.67 24.83
C SER A 27 -6.45 -13.92 24.64
N ALA A 28 -5.12 -13.82 24.75
CA ALA A 28 -4.20 -14.95 24.65
C ALA A 28 -4.51 -16.04 25.70
N LYS A 29 -4.76 -15.66 26.96
CA LYS A 29 -5.15 -16.59 28.04
C LYS A 29 -6.51 -17.27 27.82
N ARG A 30 -7.34 -16.72 26.93
CA ARG A 30 -8.71 -17.21 26.67
C ARG A 30 -8.78 -18.14 25.47
N TYR A 31 -7.85 -18.04 24.54
CA TYR A 31 -7.95 -18.71 23.24
C TYR A 31 -6.66 -19.45 22.90
N ASP A 32 -6.74 -20.77 22.84
CA ASP A 32 -5.57 -21.64 22.58
C ASP A 32 -4.89 -21.38 21.22
N TRP A 33 -5.62 -20.84 20.25
CA TRP A 33 -5.09 -20.44 18.94
C TRP A 33 -4.35 -19.09 18.96
N TYR A 34 -4.34 -18.37 20.07
CA TYR A 34 -3.65 -17.09 20.23
C TYR A 34 -2.36 -17.31 21.03
N TYR A 35 -1.23 -17.33 20.33
CA TYR A 35 0.09 -17.32 20.94
C TYR A 35 0.61 -15.88 21.10
N LEU A 36 0.98 -15.52 22.32
CA LEU A 36 1.53 -14.21 22.66
C LEU A 36 2.92 -14.35 23.25
N ASP A 37 3.88 -13.64 22.68
CA ASP A 37 5.24 -13.55 23.21
C ASP A 37 5.76 -12.12 23.08
N THR A 38 5.91 -11.43 24.21
CA THR A 38 6.36 -10.04 24.26
C THR A 38 7.88 -9.88 24.21
N THR A 39 8.64 -10.97 24.08
CA THR A 39 10.11 -10.98 24.09
C THR A 39 10.74 -11.05 22.70
N ARG A 40 9.93 -11.21 21.66
CA ARG A 40 10.35 -11.32 20.25
C ARG A 40 9.44 -10.47 19.38
N SER A 41 9.92 -10.08 18.20
CA SER A 41 9.07 -9.44 17.19
C SER A 41 8.05 -10.42 16.61
N ALA A 42 6.93 -9.90 16.11
CA ALA A 42 5.93 -10.72 15.42
C ALA A 42 6.54 -11.53 14.26
N THR A 43 7.45 -10.92 13.50
CA THR A 43 8.17 -11.58 12.40
C THR A 43 8.98 -12.79 12.88
N LYS A 44 9.71 -12.67 14.00
CA LYS A 44 10.50 -13.78 14.56
C LYS A 44 9.60 -14.90 15.07
N ILE A 45 8.50 -14.56 15.75
CA ILE A 45 7.52 -15.54 16.23
C ILE A 45 6.92 -16.32 15.05
N VAL A 46 6.53 -15.63 13.98
CA VAL A 46 6.00 -16.26 12.76
C VAL A 46 7.04 -17.17 12.12
N TYR A 47 8.28 -16.69 11.94
CA TYR A 47 9.37 -17.48 11.37
C TYR A 47 9.61 -18.79 12.14
N ASP A 48 9.76 -18.71 13.47
CA ASP A 48 10.02 -19.87 14.32
C ASP A 48 8.83 -20.86 14.29
N TYR A 49 7.59 -20.34 14.36
CA TYR A 49 6.38 -21.18 14.22
C TYR A 49 6.37 -21.95 12.89
N PHE A 50 6.74 -21.30 11.78
CA PHE A 50 6.74 -21.95 10.48
C PHE A 50 7.82 -23.03 10.37
N ILE A 51 9.01 -22.81 10.93
CA ILE A 51 10.06 -23.83 11.02
C ILE A 51 9.57 -25.06 11.80
N GLU A 52 8.96 -24.83 12.97
CA GLU A 52 8.52 -25.91 13.86
C GLU A 52 7.37 -26.74 13.26
N ASN A 53 6.46 -26.10 12.52
CA ASN A 53 5.21 -26.72 12.07
C ASN A 53 5.24 -27.17 10.60
N TYR A 54 6.19 -26.69 9.79
CA TYR A 54 6.26 -26.96 8.36
C TYR A 54 7.69 -27.32 7.95
N PRO A 55 8.06 -28.63 7.94
CA PRO A 55 9.44 -29.07 7.70
C PRO A 55 10.05 -28.61 6.37
N THR A 56 9.23 -28.28 5.38
CA THR A 56 9.67 -27.78 4.07
C THR A 56 9.85 -26.26 4.02
N PHE A 57 9.43 -25.50 5.03
CA PHE A 57 9.45 -24.03 5.02
C PHE A 57 10.86 -23.47 4.82
N LEU A 58 11.87 -24.03 5.48
CA LEU A 58 13.25 -23.58 5.32
C LEU A 58 13.75 -23.70 3.88
N SER A 59 13.30 -24.72 3.12
CA SER A 59 13.67 -24.87 1.71
C SER A 59 13.04 -23.83 0.77
N LEU A 60 12.04 -23.09 1.26
CA LEU A 60 11.39 -21.99 0.54
C LEU A 60 12.02 -20.64 0.89
N CYS A 61 12.88 -20.58 1.90
CA CYS A 61 13.53 -19.34 2.31
C CYS A 61 14.73 -19.06 1.40
N GLU A 62 14.89 -17.79 1.05
CA GLU A 62 16.09 -17.32 0.36
C GLU A 62 17.35 -17.51 1.23
N ASN A 63 18.52 -17.46 0.59
CA ASN A 63 19.77 -17.48 1.32
C ASN A 63 19.85 -16.29 2.30
N ASN A 64 20.45 -16.50 3.46
CA ASN A 64 20.60 -15.52 4.54
C ASN A 64 19.28 -14.98 5.13
N PHE A 65 18.14 -15.62 4.86
CA PHE A 65 16.84 -15.16 5.36
C PHE A 65 16.78 -15.03 6.88
N GLU A 66 17.40 -15.94 7.63
CA GLU A 66 17.48 -15.87 9.09
C GLU A 66 18.14 -14.58 9.60
N ILE A 67 19.15 -14.07 8.90
CA ILE A 67 19.84 -12.83 9.28
C ILE A 67 18.89 -11.63 9.13
N LEU A 68 18.08 -11.61 8.07
CA LEU A 68 17.03 -10.59 7.92
C LEU A 68 15.99 -10.69 9.04
N ILE A 69 15.54 -11.90 9.41
CA ILE A 69 14.62 -12.11 10.53
C ILE A 69 15.23 -11.58 11.84
N ASN A 70 16.49 -11.88 12.12
CA ASN A 70 17.18 -11.41 13.32
C ASN A 70 17.39 -9.90 13.33
N SER A 71 17.64 -9.28 12.17
CA SER A 71 17.73 -7.83 12.01
C SER A 71 16.40 -7.14 12.29
N ILE A 72 15.30 -7.69 11.78
CA ILE A 72 13.94 -7.20 12.07
C ILE A 72 13.62 -7.35 13.55
N ASN A 73 13.97 -8.49 14.15
CA ASN A 73 13.79 -8.70 15.59
C ASN A 73 14.57 -7.68 16.42
N ALA A 74 15.87 -7.52 16.16
CA ALA A 74 16.73 -6.61 16.90
C ALA A 74 16.21 -5.17 16.89
N VAL A 75 15.76 -4.65 15.74
CA VAL A 75 15.23 -3.28 15.67
C VAL A 75 13.85 -3.12 16.30
N ASP A 76 12.97 -4.12 16.16
CA ASP A 76 11.60 -4.06 16.66
C ASP A 76 11.52 -4.08 18.20
N ILE A 77 12.34 -4.91 18.85
CA ILE A 77 12.43 -4.99 20.32
C ILE A 77 13.61 -4.20 20.91
N TRP A 78 14.29 -3.41 20.08
CA TRP A 78 15.35 -2.48 20.47
C TRP A 78 16.55 -3.12 21.20
N ILE A 79 17.21 -4.09 20.56
CA ILE A 79 18.47 -4.70 21.02
C ILE A 79 19.63 -4.01 20.31
N ASP A 80 20.08 -2.88 20.84
CA ASP A 80 21.06 -2.01 20.20
C ASP A 80 22.51 -2.51 20.25
N ASP A 81 22.82 -3.47 21.13
CA ASP A 81 24.10 -4.17 21.20
C ASP A 81 24.19 -5.37 20.23
N SER A 82 23.12 -5.69 19.51
CA SER A 82 23.10 -6.75 18.50
C SER A 82 23.85 -6.33 17.23
N GLU A 83 24.65 -7.23 16.67
CA GLU A 83 25.28 -7.06 15.35
C GLU A 83 24.26 -6.84 14.21
N TYR A 84 23.00 -7.24 14.41
CA TYR A 84 21.93 -7.11 13.42
C TYR A 84 21.19 -5.76 13.50
N PHE A 85 21.41 -4.96 14.54
CA PHE A 85 20.60 -3.78 14.84
C PHE A 85 20.72 -2.68 13.79
N GLU A 86 21.95 -2.35 13.38
CA GLU A 86 22.19 -1.29 12.38
C GLU A 86 21.57 -1.62 11.02
N PHE A 87 21.71 -2.88 10.57
CA PHE A 87 21.06 -3.35 9.35
C PHE A 87 19.53 -3.27 9.47
N GLY A 88 18.99 -3.69 10.62
CA GLY A 88 17.56 -3.58 10.94
C GLY A 88 17.03 -2.15 10.85
N LYS A 89 17.77 -1.14 11.34
CA LYS A 89 17.39 0.28 11.23
C LYS A 89 17.32 0.77 9.78
N VAL A 90 18.25 0.31 8.93
CA VAL A 90 18.23 0.63 7.49
C VAL A 90 17.02 -0.01 6.83
N CYS A 91 16.72 -1.27 7.11
CA CYS A 91 15.49 -1.94 6.63
C CYS A 91 14.21 -1.21 7.10
N LEU A 92 14.14 -0.83 8.38
CA LEU A 92 13.02 -0.06 8.92
C LEU A 92 12.82 1.26 8.15
N THR A 93 13.91 2.00 7.94
CA THR A 93 13.89 3.27 7.19
C THR A 93 13.49 3.06 5.74
N MET A 94 14.01 2.01 5.09
CA MET A 94 13.67 1.63 3.71
C MET A 94 12.17 1.41 3.57
N ILE A 95 11.55 0.64 4.46
CA ILE A 95 10.10 0.35 4.39
C ILE A 95 9.26 1.57 4.74
N ALA A 96 9.65 2.34 5.77
CA ALA A 96 8.93 3.55 6.18
C ALA A 96 8.91 4.62 5.07
N LYS A 97 9.98 4.69 4.26
CA LYS A 97 10.14 5.69 3.19
C LYS A 97 9.75 5.16 1.80
N SER A 98 9.05 4.03 1.69
CA SER A 98 8.58 3.47 0.41
C SER A 98 7.11 3.79 0.16
N TYR A 99 6.84 5.04 -0.21
CA TYR A 99 5.48 5.59 -0.37
C TYR A 99 5.09 5.81 -1.85
N GLU A 100 5.91 5.37 -2.80
CA GLU A 100 5.70 5.58 -4.24
C GLU A 100 4.43 4.92 -4.78
N ILE A 101 3.98 3.84 -4.16
CA ILE A 101 2.75 3.13 -4.51
C ILE A 101 1.73 3.36 -3.40
N ASN A 102 0.54 3.87 -3.72
CA ASN A 102 -0.52 4.12 -2.74
C ASN A 102 -1.06 2.79 -2.16
N ASN A 103 -1.06 2.66 -0.83
CA ASN A 103 -1.46 1.43 -0.14
C ASN A 103 -2.98 1.20 -0.03
N THR A 104 -3.78 2.22 -0.29
CA THR A 104 -5.24 2.16 -0.15
C THR A 104 -5.86 1.59 -1.43
N LEU A 105 -5.44 2.10 -2.59
CA LEU A 105 -5.92 1.66 -3.89
C LEU A 105 -5.13 0.47 -4.47
N PHE A 106 -3.85 0.37 -4.11
CA PHE A 106 -2.91 -0.63 -4.63
C PHE A 106 -2.26 -1.42 -3.50
N SER A 107 -3.07 -1.97 -2.60
CA SER A 107 -2.58 -2.64 -1.38
C SER A 107 -1.70 -3.87 -1.68
N ASN A 108 -2.00 -4.62 -2.74
CA ASN A 108 -1.20 -5.76 -3.15
C ASN A 108 0.13 -5.31 -3.75
N GLU A 109 0.10 -4.36 -4.69
CA GLU A 109 1.28 -3.85 -5.38
C GLU A 109 2.21 -3.09 -4.42
N ASN A 110 1.62 -2.37 -3.46
CA ASN A 110 2.34 -1.72 -2.36
C ASN A 110 3.05 -2.73 -1.43
N ARG A 111 2.43 -3.88 -1.19
CA ARG A 111 3.01 -4.98 -0.42
C ARG A 111 4.12 -5.66 -1.22
N ASP A 112 3.87 -5.98 -2.48
CA ASP A 112 4.85 -6.64 -3.36
C ASP A 112 6.10 -5.78 -3.53
N TYR A 113 5.95 -4.46 -3.61
CA TYR A 113 7.07 -3.52 -3.61
C TYR A 113 7.92 -3.59 -2.34
N ARG A 114 7.29 -3.61 -1.17
CA ARG A 114 7.99 -3.73 0.12
C ARG A 114 8.69 -5.08 0.26
N LEU A 115 8.02 -6.15 -0.15
CA LEU A 115 8.60 -7.49 -0.15
C LEU A 115 9.79 -7.57 -1.09
N TYR A 116 9.70 -7.02 -2.29
CA TYR A 116 10.84 -6.90 -3.21
C TYR A 116 12.03 -6.19 -2.57
N LEU A 117 11.81 -5.07 -1.87
CA LEU A 117 12.88 -4.33 -1.20
C LEU A 117 13.53 -5.15 -0.07
N LEU A 118 12.73 -5.88 0.71
CA LEU A 118 13.23 -6.79 1.74
C LEU A 118 14.02 -7.96 1.13
N GLU A 119 13.52 -8.56 0.05
CA GLU A 119 14.20 -9.61 -0.70
C GLU A 119 15.56 -9.10 -1.21
N LYS A 120 15.60 -7.92 -1.83
CA LYS A 120 16.85 -7.31 -2.31
C LYS A 120 17.81 -6.93 -1.19
N SER A 121 17.35 -6.74 0.04
CA SER A 121 18.26 -6.52 1.16
C SER A 121 19.12 -7.75 1.49
N LEU A 122 18.67 -8.97 1.14
CA LEU A 122 19.43 -10.20 1.35
C LEU A 122 20.73 -10.25 0.53
N ASP A 123 20.77 -9.55 -0.61
CA ASP A 123 21.99 -9.42 -1.43
C ASP A 123 23.11 -8.65 -0.70
N TYR A 124 22.77 -7.90 0.36
CA TYR A 124 23.69 -7.04 1.12
C TYR A 124 24.06 -7.60 2.48
N VAL A 125 23.20 -8.44 3.06
CA VAL A 125 23.23 -8.77 4.49
C VAL A 125 24.53 -9.46 4.94
N SER A 126 25.22 -10.16 4.04
CA SER A 126 26.49 -10.85 4.32
C SER A 126 27.73 -10.04 3.93
N LEU A 127 27.58 -8.80 3.47
CA LEU A 127 28.70 -7.95 3.07
C LEU A 127 29.35 -7.28 4.29
N GLU A 128 30.66 -7.05 4.22
CA GLU A 128 31.30 -6.08 5.12
C GLU A 128 30.63 -4.72 4.95
N ASP A 129 30.34 -4.03 6.06
CA ASP A 129 29.57 -2.78 6.09
C ASP A 129 28.17 -2.89 5.44
N ALA A 130 27.51 -4.03 5.58
CA ALA A 130 26.20 -4.34 4.97
C ALA A 130 25.17 -3.21 5.08
N HIS A 131 25.01 -2.62 6.28
CA HIS A 131 24.03 -1.57 6.53
C HIS A 131 24.33 -0.29 5.74
N ILE A 132 25.59 0.10 5.61
CA ILE A 132 26.02 1.26 4.82
C ILE A 132 25.76 1.01 3.33
N LYS A 133 26.18 -0.16 2.83
CA LYS A 133 26.00 -0.53 1.41
C LYS A 133 24.53 -0.62 1.01
N LEU A 134 23.68 -1.14 1.90
CA LEU A 134 22.24 -1.15 1.67
C LEU A 134 21.69 0.28 1.65
N ASP A 135 22.02 1.11 2.64
CA ASP A 135 21.54 2.49 2.74
C ASP A 135 21.83 3.30 1.47
N GLU A 136 23.06 3.19 0.95
CA GLU A 136 23.47 3.82 -0.31
C GLU A 136 22.72 3.27 -1.54
N ALA A 137 22.35 1.99 -1.52
CA ALA A 137 21.70 1.31 -2.65
C ALA A 137 20.18 1.52 -2.72
N ILE A 138 19.50 1.87 -1.62
CA ILE A 138 18.04 1.92 -1.52
C ILE A 138 17.41 2.70 -2.69
N TYR A 139 17.93 3.89 -3.00
CA TYR A 139 17.34 4.71 -4.06
C TYR A 139 17.37 4.02 -5.44
N SER A 140 18.44 3.28 -5.73
CA SER A 140 18.56 2.47 -6.95
C SER A 140 17.57 1.30 -6.95
N LEU A 141 17.48 0.55 -5.85
CA LEU A 141 16.54 -0.58 -5.72
C LEU A 141 15.10 -0.14 -5.92
N LYS A 142 14.71 0.99 -5.32
CA LYS A 142 13.39 1.58 -5.49
C LYS A 142 13.09 1.91 -6.96
N LYS A 143 14.06 2.49 -7.67
CA LYS A 143 13.92 2.79 -9.10
C LYS A 143 13.81 1.53 -9.94
N GLN A 144 14.59 0.49 -9.64
CA GLN A 144 14.56 -0.78 -10.37
C GLN A 144 13.17 -1.42 -10.33
N TYR A 145 12.48 -1.38 -9.19
CA TYR A 145 11.11 -1.90 -9.08
C TYR A 145 10.10 -1.12 -9.95
N LEU A 146 10.20 0.21 -9.93
CA LEU A 146 9.26 1.11 -10.62
C LEU A 146 9.54 1.22 -12.13
N GLN A 147 10.63 0.63 -12.59
CA GLN A 147 11.09 0.73 -13.96
C GLN A 147 10.40 -0.30 -14.85
N LEU A 148 9.37 0.13 -15.58
CA LEU A 148 8.57 -0.72 -16.48
C LEU A 148 9.31 -1.15 -17.78
N CYS A 149 10.45 -0.53 -18.11
CA CYS A 149 11.20 -0.80 -19.33
C CYS A 149 12.70 -0.55 -19.12
N SER A 150 13.56 -0.96 -20.06
CA SER A 150 15.03 -0.90 -19.87
C SER A 150 15.64 0.51 -19.76
N SER A 151 14.89 1.59 -20.03
CA SER A 151 15.39 2.96 -19.90
C SER A 151 15.27 3.51 -18.49
N ASN A 152 16.38 4.00 -17.94
CA ASN A 152 16.43 4.72 -16.66
C ASN A 152 15.81 6.13 -16.78
N ASP A 153 15.30 6.67 -15.68
CA ASP A 153 14.69 8.00 -15.59
C ASP A 153 14.81 8.56 -14.16
N THR A 154 14.26 9.75 -13.88
CA THR A 154 14.12 10.26 -12.51
C THR A 154 13.09 9.44 -11.72
N MET A 155 13.19 9.43 -10.38
CA MET A 155 12.24 8.70 -9.53
C MET A 155 10.79 9.15 -9.76
N GLU A 156 10.57 10.45 -9.90
CA GLU A 156 9.23 11.03 -10.11
C GLU A 156 8.62 10.55 -11.44
N ASN A 157 9.41 10.53 -12.51
CA ASN A 157 8.96 10.03 -13.80
C ASN A 157 8.69 8.51 -13.77
N LEU A 158 9.55 7.71 -13.14
CA LEU A 158 9.33 6.27 -12.99
C LEU A 158 8.06 5.99 -12.17
N SER A 159 7.92 6.65 -11.01
CA SER A 159 6.75 6.53 -10.14
C SER A 159 5.46 6.94 -10.87
N SER A 160 5.49 8.04 -11.62
CA SER A 160 4.32 8.51 -12.38
C SER A 160 3.94 7.53 -13.50
N LYS A 161 4.92 6.98 -14.23
CA LYS A 161 4.66 5.99 -15.29
C LYS A 161 4.09 4.70 -14.70
N TYR A 162 4.68 4.23 -13.60
CA TYR A 162 4.20 3.04 -12.88
C TYR A 162 2.78 3.24 -12.36
N LEU A 163 2.48 4.39 -11.74
CA LEU A 163 1.13 4.71 -11.28
C LEU A 163 0.11 4.75 -12.42
N VAL A 164 0.47 5.30 -13.58
CA VAL A 164 -0.41 5.27 -14.75
C VAL A 164 -0.71 3.82 -15.13
N GLN A 165 0.30 2.96 -15.27
CA GLN A 165 0.08 1.53 -15.55
C GLN A 165 -0.89 0.88 -14.55
N LEU A 166 -0.69 1.08 -13.25
CA LEU A 166 -1.58 0.54 -12.22
C LEU A 166 -3.03 1.05 -12.35
N LEU A 167 -3.21 2.33 -12.67
CA LEU A 167 -4.52 2.91 -12.90
C LEU A 167 -5.17 2.34 -14.17
N GLU A 168 -4.38 2.10 -15.21
CA GLU A 168 -4.85 1.47 -16.46
C GLU A 168 -5.37 0.05 -16.22
N ASP A 169 -4.66 -0.73 -15.41
CA ASP A 169 -5.04 -2.11 -15.06
C ASP A 169 -6.33 -2.17 -14.24
N LYS A 170 -6.71 -1.07 -13.56
CA LYS A 170 -7.93 -0.98 -12.74
C LYS A 170 -9.02 -0.08 -13.32
N LYS A 171 -8.87 0.40 -14.57
CA LYS A 171 -9.80 1.37 -15.17
C LYS A 171 -11.27 0.99 -15.06
N ASP A 172 -11.61 -0.28 -15.29
CA ASP A 172 -13.00 -0.74 -15.26
C ASP A 172 -13.63 -0.55 -13.86
N GLU A 173 -12.85 -0.77 -12.80
CA GLU A 173 -13.26 -0.53 -11.42
C GLU A 173 -13.30 0.96 -11.08
N LEU A 174 -12.37 1.75 -11.63
CA LEU A 174 -12.18 3.15 -11.27
C LEU A 174 -13.00 4.13 -12.12
N THR A 175 -13.59 3.67 -13.23
CA THR A 175 -14.36 4.54 -14.13
C THR A 175 -15.67 4.98 -13.50
N VAL A 176 -15.95 6.27 -13.65
CA VAL A 176 -17.23 6.92 -13.31
C VAL A 176 -17.67 7.81 -14.48
N TYR A 177 -18.95 8.21 -14.48
CA TYR A 177 -19.51 9.04 -15.55
C TYR A 177 -20.19 10.28 -14.99
N TYR A 178 -20.10 11.39 -15.73
CA TYR A 178 -20.82 12.63 -15.45
C TYR A 178 -21.35 13.23 -16.75
N GLN A 179 -22.67 13.24 -16.94
CA GLN A 179 -23.32 13.82 -18.13
C GLN A 179 -22.72 13.31 -19.47
N GLY A 180 -22.40 12.01 -19.53
CA GLY A 180 -21.78 11.38 -20.70
C GLY A 180 -20.25 11.52 -20.79
N HIS A 181 -19.62 12.34 -19.94
CA HIS A 181 -18.18 12.41 -19.83
C HIS A 181 -17.63 11.26 -19.01
N LYS A 182 -16.56 10.63 -19.51
CA LYS A 182 -15.89 9.50 -18.86
C LYS A 182 -14.80 10.04 -17.92
N GLY A 183 -14.81 9.62 -16.66
CA GLY A 183 -13.84 10.04 -15.67
C GLY A 183 -13.21 8.89 -14.92
N LEU A 184 -12.05 9.15 -14.32
CA LEU A 184 -11.40 8.21 -13.40
C LEU A 184 -11.56 8.72 -11.97
N LEU A 185 -12.12 7.90 -11.09
CA LEU A 185 -12.20 8.15 -9.65
C LEU A 185 -11.09 7.38 -8.92
N THR A 186 -10.41 8.07 -8.02
CA THR A 186 -9.36 7.51 -7.18
C THR A 186 -9.55 7.94 -5.73
N PHE A 187 -8.90 7.22 -4.82
CA PHE A 187 -9.02 7.45 -3.40
C PHE A 187 -7.64 7.51 -2.74
N THR A 188 -7.34 8.63 -2.11
CA THR A 188 -6.14 8.91 -1.32
C THR A 188 -4.82 8.93 -2.08
N ILE A 189 -4.83 9.10 -3.41
CA ILE A 189 -3.56 9.16 -4.16
C ILE A 189 -2.72 10.36 -3.68
N GLY A 190 -3.37 11.51 -3.46
CA GLY A 190 -2.67 12.73 -3.05
C GLY A 190 -1.84 13.34 -4.18
N GLY A 191 -1.43 14.60 -4.05
CA GLY A 191 -0.61 15.27 -5.08
C GLY A 191 -1.23 15.24 -6.50
N ILE A 192 -2.57 15.21 -6.59
CA ILE A 192 -3.38 14.85 -7.78
C ILE A 192 -2.92 15.45 -9.12
N SER A 193 -2.32 16.64 -9.11
CA SER A 193 -1.95 17.36 -10.33
C SER A 193 -1.02 16.56 -11.25
N ILE A 194 -0.01 15.88 -10.71
CA ILE A 194 0.93 15.09 -11.52
C ILE A 194 0.28 13.79 -12.01
N PRO A 195 -0.30 12.93 -11.14
CA PRO A 195 -0.99 11.71 -11.57
C PRO A 195 -2.09 11.96 -12.59
N ALA A 196 -2.97 12.94 -12.35
CA ALA A 196 -4.09 13.23 -13.23
C ALA A 196 -3.62 13.70 -14.61
N ASN A 197 -2.63 14.59 -14.67
CA ASN A 197 -2.10 15.06 -15.95
C ASN A 197 -1.39 13.93 -16.72
N ALA A 198 -0.63 13.07 -16.04
CA ALA A 198 -0.01 11.91 -16.67
C ALA A 198 -1.06 10.95 -17.22
N PHE A 199 -2.06 10.60 -16.41
CA PHE A 199 -3.14 9.69 -16.78
C PHE A 199 -3.97 10.24 -17.96
N LEU A 200 -4.47 11.48 -17.88
CA LEU A 200 -5.31 12.08 -18.91
C LEU A 200 -4.58 12.31 -20.25
N LYS A 201 -3.24 12.43 -20.23
CA LYS A 201 -2.44 12.47 -21.45
C LYS A 201 -2.25 11.09 -22.07
N ALA A 202 -2.03 10.06 -21.25
CA ALA A 202 -1.92 8.68 -21.71
C ALA A 202 -3.27 8.11 -22.19
N ASN A 203 -4.38 8.61 -21.62
CA ASN A 203 -5.73 8.08 -21.81
C ASN A 203 -6.68 9.13 -22.36
N PRO A 204 -6.58 9.44 -23.66
CA PRO A 204 -7.36 10.50 -24.29
C PRO A 204 -8.83 10.16 -24.44
N ASP A 205 -9.32 8.98 -24.02
CA ASP A 205 -10.74 8.65 -23.91
C ASP A 205 -11.38 9.09 -22.57
N TYR A 206 -10.56 9.50 -21.59
CA TYR A 206 -11.03 10.08 -20.34
C TYR A 206 -11.03 11.61 -20.40
N ASP A 207 -12.05 12.21 -19.81
CA ASP A 207 -12.29 13.65 -19.84
C ASP A 207 -11.91 14.33 -18.53
N PHE A 208 -11.99 13.61 -17.41
CA PHE A 208 -11.62 14.11 -16.09
C PHE A 208 -11.04 13.04 -15.17
N PHE A 209 -10.36 13.50 -14.12
CA PHE A 209 -9.78 12.69 -13.06
C PHE A 209 -10.17 13.29 -11.72
N LEU A 210 -10.68 12.47 -10.81
CA LEU A 210 -11.18 12.85 -9.48
C LEU A 210 -10.44 12.02 -8.42
N ASP A 211 -9.85 12.68 -7.41
CA ASP A 211 -9.26 12.02 -6.24
C ASP A 211 -9.97 12.52 -4.99
N VAL A 212 -10.37 11.59 -4.13
CA VAL A 212 -11.03 11.87 -2.85
C VAL A 212 -10.09 11.47 -1.72
N SER A 213 -9.99 12.28 -0.69
CA SER A 213 -9.23 11.97 0.52
C SER A 213 -10.11 11.34 1.59
N ARG A 214 -9.52 10.68 2.59
CA ARG A 214 -10.23 10.13 3.76
C ARG A 214 -11.09 11.14 4.53
N ARG A 215 -10.76 12.42 4.42
CA ARG A 215 -11.48 13.53 5.08
C ARG A 215 -12.58 14.14 4.21
N GLY A 216 -12.94 13.52 3.09
CA GLY A 216 -13.97 14.02 2.19
C GLY A 216 -13.59 15.26 1.39
N LYS A 217 -12.31 15.69 1.43
CA LYS A 217 -11.78 16.68 0.48
C LYS A 217 -11.48 15.99 -0.84
N ALA A 218 -11.84 16.61 -1.95
CA ALA A 218 -11.60 16.07 -3.27
C ALA A 218 -11.00 17.10 -4.23
N GLY A 219 -10.19 16.62 -5.17
CA GLY A 219 -9.66 17.39 -6.27
C GLY A 219 -10.13 16.81 -7.59
N ILE A 220 -10.49 17.66 -8.55
CA ILE A 220 -10.86 17.25 -9.89
C ILE A 220 -9.97 17.96 -10.92
N ARG A 221 -9.54 17.22 -11.95
CA ARG A 221 -8.68 17.70 -13.03
C ARG A 221 -9.29 17.31 -14.37
N ALA A 222 -9.09 18.13 -15.38
CA ALA A 222 -9.42 17.84 -16.76
C ALA A 222 -8.32 18.33 -17.70
N ASN A 223 -8.39 17.91 -18.95
CA ASN A 223 -7.45 18.32 -20.01
C ASN A 223 -8.18 19.08 -21.13
N GLY A 224 -8.99 20.08 -20.77
CA GLY A 224 -9.70 20.97 -21.70
C GLY A 224 -11.06 20.47 -22.22
N LYS A 225 -11.45 19.24 -21.88
CA LYS A 225 -12.67 18.61 -22.40
C LYS A 225 -13.93 18.83 -21.57
N LEU A 226 -13.75 19.16 -20.30
CA LEU A 226 -14.82 19.39 -19.34
C LEU A 226 -14.41 20.53 -18.42
N ASP A 227 -15.33 21.48 -18.18
CA ASP A 227 -15.15 22.54 -17.19
C ASP A 227 -15.42 21.98 -15.79
N VAL A 228 -14.35 21.51 -15.13
CA VAL A 228 -14.45 20.83 -13.83
C VAL A 228 -14.76 21.79 -12.67
N SER A 229 -14.70 23.11 -12.89
CA SER A 229 -15.15 24.08 -11.89
C SER A 229 -16.65 24.02 -11.67
N LYS A 230 -17.41 23.79 -12.75
CA LYS A 230 -18.85 23.60 -12.70
C LYS A 230 -19.22 22.26 -12.08
N VAL A 231 -18.48 21.19 -12.40
CA VAL A 231 -18.67 19.88 -11.78
C VAL A 231 -18.50 19.98 -10.26
N ALA A 232 -17.39 20.57 -9.80
CA ALA A 232 -17.12 20.77 -8.38
C ALA A 232 -18.21 21.59 -7.68
N HIS A 233 -18.69 22.65 -8.32
CA HIS A 233 -19.79 23.46 -7.81
C HIS A 233 -21.08 22.63 -7.68
N ASN A 234 -21.43 21.86 -8.70
CA ASN A 234 -22.69 21.12 -8.76
C ASN A 234 -22.80 20.01 -7.71
N ILE A 235 -21.70 19.29 -7.46
CA ILE A 235 -21.73 18.08 -6.62
C ILE A 235 -21.39 18.34 -5.15
N ALA A 236 -20.71 19.46 -4.85
CA ALA A 236 -20.22 19.74 -3.50
C ALA A 236 -19.95 21.24 -3.22
N ASN A 237 -20.60 22.15 -3.95
CA ASN A 237 -20.42 23.61 -3.80
C ASN A 237 -18.95 24.07 -3.86
N GLY A 238 -18.10 23.31 -4.56
CA GLY A 238 -16.69 23.62 -4.77
C GLY A 238 -16.47 24.60 -5.93
N GLY A 239 -15.23 24.65 -6.41
CA GLY A 239 -14.85 25.50 -7.54
C GLY A 239 -13.35 25.54 -7.78
N GLY A 240 -12.94 26.42 -8.70
CA GLY A 240 -11.54 26.59 -9.12
C GLY A 240 -11.43 26.96 -10.59
N HIS A 241 -10.34 26.53 -11.23
CA HIS A 241 -10.13 26.73 -12.66
C HIS A 241 -10.85 25.65 -13.49
N PRO A 242 -11.20 25.93 -14.76
CA PRO A 242 -11.89 24.98 -15.63
C PRO A 242 -11.20 23.62 -15.79
N ASN A 243 -9.87 23.55 -15.64
CA ASN A 243 -9.10 22.30 -15.71
C ASN A 243 -8.60 21.79 -14.36
N ALA A 244 -8.81 22.54 -13.27
CA ALA A 244 -8.33 22.18 -11.94
C ALA A 244 -9.19 22.83 -10.86
N SER A 245 -10.00 22.03 -10.20
CA SER A 245 -10.90 22.48 -9.15
C SER A 245 -10.83 21.59 -7.92
N GLY A 246 -11.34 22.10 -6.81
CA GLY A 246 -11.39 21.40 -5.53
C GLY A 246 -12.77 21.52 -4.89
N MET A 247 -13.07 20.59 -4.00
CA MET A 247 -14.32 20.55 -3.25
C MET A 247 -14.17 19.79 -1.93
N ALA A 248 -15.17 19.90 -1.06
CA ALA A 248 -15.28 19.11 0.15
C ALA A 248 -16.73 18.66 0.34
N PHE A 249 -16.91 17.43 0.79
CA PHE A 249 -18.20 16.83 1.00
C PHE A 249 -18.61 16.91 2.47
N ASP A 250 -19.64 17.71 2.78
CA ASP A 250 -20.10 17.93 4.16
C ASP A 250 -20.74 16.68 4.79
N ASP A 251 -21.32 15.80 3.96
CA ASP A 251 -21.98 14.55 4.35
C ASP A 251 -21.07 13.31 4.21
N TRP A 252 -19.76 13.52 4.05
CA TRP A 252 -18.78 12.44 3.94
C TRP A 252 -18.68 11.60 5.22
N LYS A 253 -18.59 10.28 5.05
CA LYS A 253 -18.25 9.32 6.10
C LYS A 253 -16.94 8.64 5.73
N ASP A 254 -15.97 8.63 6.65
CA ASP A 254 -14.70 7.94 6.42
C ASP A 254 -14.95 6.44 6.24
N THR A 255 -14.21 5.85 5.30
CA THR A 255 -14.28 4.44 4.95
C THR A 255 -12.90 3.98 4.48
N VAL A 256 -12.68 2.67 4.57
CA VAL A 256 -11.50 1.98 4.03
C VAL A 256 -11.83 1.20 2.76
N LEU A 257 -13.11 1.08 2.41
CA LEU A 257 -13.57 0.34 1.25
C LEU A 257 -13.74 1.29 0.08
N TYR A 258 -13.02 1.04 -1.01
CA TYR A 258 -13.14 1.84 -2.22
C TYR A 258 -14.57 1.78 -2.83
N SER A 259 -15.27 0.65 -2.70
CA SER A 259 -16.66 0.50 -3.14
C SER A 259 -17.59 1.55 -2.54
N ASP A 260 -17.44 1.83 -1.25
CA ASP A 260 -18.27 2.83 -0.55
C ASP A 260 -17.96 4.24 -1.07
N VAL A 261 -16.68 4.52 -1.37
CA VAL A 261 -16.26 5.79 -1.98
C VAL A 261 -16.87 5.94 -3.38
N LYS A 262 -16.80 4.88 -4.18
CA LYS A 262 -17.31 4.86 -5.55
C LYS A 262 -18.82 5.10 -5.57
N GLU A 263 -19.57 4.31 -4.79
CA GLU A 263 -21.02 4.45 -4.68
C GLU A 263 -21.41 5.87 -4.22
N TYR A 264 -20.74 6.41 -3.20
CA TYR A 264 -20.99 7.76 -2.73
C TYR A 264 -20.78 8.81 -3.82
N ILE A 265 -19.68 8.73 -4.57
CA ILE A 265 -19.35 9.70 -5.61
C ILE A 265 -20.25 9.55 -6.83
N GLU A 266 -20.56 8.34 -7.27
CA GLU A 266 -21.49 8.10 -8.38
C GLU A 266 -22.86 8.71 -8.07
N ASN A 267 -23.38 8.50 -6.85
CA ASN A 267 -24.63 9.13 -6.41
C ASN A 267 -24.57 10.67 -6.48
N LYS A 268 -23.43 11.29 -6.17
CA LYS A 268 -23.22 12.74 -6.28
C LYS A 268 -23.12 13.22 -7.73
N LEU A 269 -22.57 12.39 -8.63
CA LEU A 269 -22.44 12.70 -10.05
C LEU A 269 -23.77 12.53 -10.80
N GLU A 270 -24.65 11.62 -10.36
CA GLU A 270 -25.96 11.36 -10.96
C GLU A 270 -27.05 12.37 -10.55
N THR A 271 -26.91 13.05 -9.41
CA THR A 271 -28.02 13.81 -8.83
C THR A 271 -28.38 15.11 -9.60
N LYS A 272 -27.74 15.43 -10.73
CA LYS A 272 -27.99 16.63 -11.57
C LYS A 272 -27.56 16.46 -13.03
#